data_AF-T0YCU0-F1
#
_entry.id   AF-T0YCU0-F1
#
_cell.length_a   1.000
_cell.length_b   1.000
_cell.length_c   1.000
_cell.angle_alpha   90.00
_cell.angle_beta   90.00
_cell.angle_gamma   90.00
#
_symmetry.space_group_name_H-M   'P 1'
#
loop_
_entity.id
_entity.type
_entity.pdbx_description
1 polymer ?
#
loop_
_entity_poly.entity_id
_entity_poly.type
_entity_poly.pdbx_seq_one_letter_code
_entity_poly.pdbx_strand_id
1 'polypeptide(L)'
;MTKPKKPLPDTPLLFDRVRDILESARSNIARTVNTTQVVTNWLIGREIVEEEQQGKRRAGYGETLLADLSQRLGRDYGRGYSADNLEAFRQFYLEYPRLISETASR
;
A
#
# COMPACT_ATOMS: atom_id res chain seq x y z
N MET A 1 24.25 -40.43 -43.42
CA MET A 1 24.44 -40.45 -41.95
C MET A 1 23.81 -39.22 -41.35
N THR A 2 22.57 -39.33 -40.88
CA THR A 2 21.80 -38.26 -40.24
C THR A 2 22.25 -38.17 -38.78
N LYS A 3 22.82 -37.03 -38.38
CA LYS A 3 23.23 -36.78 -36.99
C LYS A 3 22.01 -36.91 -36.05
N PRO A 4 22.14 -37.53 -34.87
CA PRO A 4 21.02 -37.63 -33.95
C PRO A 4 20.63 -36.23 -33.45
N LYS A 5 19.34 -35.91 -33.56
CA LYS A 5 18.76 -34.67 -33.06
C LYS A 5 18.82 -34.74 -31.54
N LYS A 6 19.58 -33.84 -30.89
CA LYS A 6 19.65 -33.72 -29.43
C LYS A 6 18.20 -33.67 -28.90
N PRO A 7 17.80 -34.52 -27.95
CA PRO A 7 16.43 -34.51 -27.45
C PRO A 7 16.13 -33.11 -26.92
N LEU A 8 14.99 -32.55 -27.32
CA LEU A 8 14.52 -31.29 -26.75
C LEU A 8 14.43 -31.49 -25.24
N PRO A 9 14.91 -30.53 -24.42
CA PRO A 9 14.79 -30.63 -22.98
C PRO A 9 13.32 -30.90 -22.62
N ASP A 10 13.08 -31.81 -21.65
CA ASP A 10 11.74 -32.17 -21.19
C ASP A 10 10.92 -30.90 -20.94
N THR A 11 10.06 -30.61 -21.90
CA THR A 11 9.31 -29.35 -21.98
C THR A 11 8.42 -29.13 -20.76
N PRO A 12 7.84 -30.16 -20.12
CA PRO A 12 7.13 -30.01 -18.84
C PRO A 12 8.00 -29.41 -17.73
N LEU A 13 9.27 -29.85 -17.59
CA LEU A 13 10.19 -29.35 -16.55
C LEU A 13 10.64 -27.90 -16.80
N LEU A 14 10.68 -27.45 -18.05
CA LEU A 14 10.93 -26.04 -18.36
C LEU A 14 9.68 -25.20 -18.07
N PHE A 15 8.51 -25.68 -18.50
CA PHE A 15 7.24 -25.00 -18.27
C PHE A 15 6.96 -24.78 -16.78
N ASP A 16 7.08 -25.83 -15.95
CA ASP A 16 6.83 -25.72 -14.51
C ASP A 16 7.77 -24.71 -13.85
N ARG A 17 9.07 -24.73 -14.18
CA ARG A 17 10.04 -23.74 -13.64
C ARG A 17 9.70 -22.31 -14.06
N VAL A 18 9.28 -22.10 -15.31
CA VAL A 18 8.85 -20.76 -15.78
C VAL A 18 7.58 -20.33 -15.06
N ARG A 19 6.60 -21.22 -14.91
CA ARG A 19 5.38 -20.95 -14.15
C ARG A 19 5.70 -20.57 -12.70
N ASP A 20 6.57 -21.31 -12.03
CA ASP A 20 6.92 -21.07 -10.63
C ASP A 20 7.60 -19.70 -10.44
N ILE A 21 8.43 -19.26 -11.39
CA ILE A 21 8.99 -17.91 -11.40
C ILE A 21 7.88 -16.85 -11.51
N LEU A 22 6.91 -17.05 -12.41
CA LEU A 22 5.81 -16.11 -12.61
C LEU A 22 4.89 -16.02 -11.39
N GLU A 23 4.53 -17.16 -10.79
CA GLU A 23 3.68 -17.20 -9.59
C GLU A 23 4.39 -16.57 -8.39
N SER A 24 5.68 -16.86 -8.22
CA SER A 24 6.49 -16.23 -7.17
C SER A 24 6.56 -14.72 -7.35
N ALA A 25 6.77 -14.24 -8.58
CA ALA A 25 6.80 -12.80 -8.89
C ALA A 25 5.45 -12.14 -8.58
N ARG A 26 4.33 -12.75 -9.00
CA ARG A 26 2.97 -12.23 -8.71
C ARG A 26 2.69 -12.16 -7.21
N SER A 27 3.01 -13.23 -6.47
CA SER A 27 2.83 -13.28 -5.02
C SER A 27 3.66 -12.20 -4.31
N ASN A 28 4.91 -12.02 -4.72
CA ASN A 28 5.79 -10.99 -4.17
C ASN A 28 5.27 -9.59 -4.46
N ILE A 29 4.83 -9.29 -5.69
CA ILE A 29 4.24 -7.99 -6.04
C ILE A 29 3.01 -7.73 -5.17
N ALA A 30 2.10 -8.69 -5.06
CA ALA A 30 0.89 -8.55 -4.24
C ALA A 30 1.22 -8.26 -2.77
N ARG A 31 2.20 -8.99 -2.20
CA ARG A 31 2.67 -8.77 -0.82
C ARG A 31 3.25 -7.37 -0.65
N THR A 32 4.14 -6.95 -1.53
CA THR A 32 4.76 -5.62 -1.46
C THR A 32 3.71 -4.52 -1.55
N VAL A 33 2.80 -4.61 -2.52
CA VAL A 33 1.71 -3.63 -2.67
C VAL A 33 0.84 -3.56 -1.42
N ASN A 34 0.43 -4.71 -0.87
CA ASN A 34 -0.39 -4.74 0.34
C ASN A 34 0.33 -4.11 1.54
N THR A 35 1.61 -4.44 1.75
CA THR A 35 2.41 -3.85 2.82
C THR A 35 2.56 -2.34 2.63
N THR A 36 2.89 -1.88 1.41
CA THR A 36 3.00 -0.46 1.12
C THR A 36 1.68 0.26 1.37
N GLN A 37 0.54 -0.32 0.97
CA GLN A 37 -0.77 0.28 1.20
C GLN A 37 -1.07 0.45 2.70
N VAL A 38 -0.81 -0.57 3.51
CA VAL A 38 -0.99 -0.50 4.97
C VAL A 38 -0.11 0.61 5.57
N VAL A 39 1.16 0.68 5.17
CA VAL A 39 2.09 1.71 5.63
C VAL A 39 1.62 3.10 5.22
N THR A 40 1.23 3.30 3.97
CA THR A 40 0.73 4.59 3.46
C THR A 40 -0.51 5.06 4.20
N ASN A 41 -1.51 4.18 4.37
CA ASN A 41 -2.74 4.53 5.08
C ASN A 41 -2.46 4.93 6.53
N TRP A 42 -1.56 4.20 7.21
CA TRP A 42 -1.15 4.52 8.58
C TRP A 42 -0.44 5.87 8.67
N LEU A 43 0.50 6.15 7.77
CA LEU A 43 1.23 7.41 7.74
C LEU A 43 0.31 8.60 7.46
N ILE A 44 -0.63 8.47 6.51
CA ILE A 44 -1.62 9.52 6.25
C ILE A 44 -2.45 9.80 7.51
N GLY A 45 -2.88 8.74 8.21
CA GLY A 45 -3.59 8.88 9.48
C GLY A 45 -2.79 9.65 10.54
N ARG A 46 -1.48 9.38 10.65
CA ARG A 46 -0.58 10.11 11.54
C ARG A 46 -0.55 11.60 11.21
N GLU A 47 -0.29 11.96 9.95
CA GLU A 47 -0.20 13.36 9.54
C GLU A 47 -1.51 14.12 9.82
N ILE A 48 -2.67 13.49 9.56
CA ILE A 48 -3.98 14.08 9.87
C ILE A 48 -4.11 14.37 11.38
N VAL A 49 -3.78 13.39 12.23
CA VAL A 49 -3.90 13.55 13.69
C VAL A 49 -2.92 14.60 14.23
N GLU A 50 -1.70 14.65 13.72
CA GLU A 50 -0.72 15.66 14.11
C GLU A 50 -1.18 17.08 13.73
N GLU A 51 -1.73 17.27 12.54
CA GLU A 51 -2.29 18.55 12.10
C GLU A 51 -3.47 18.97 12.97
N GLU A 52 -4.41 18.06 13.27
CA GLU A 52 -5.55 18.34 14.15
C GLU A 52 -5.13 18.74 15.57
N GLN A 53 -4.06 18.14 16.09
CA GLN A 53 -3.51 18.47 17.40
C GLN A 53 -2.85 19.85 17.41
N GLN A 54 -2.16 20.23 16.34
CA GLN A 54 -1.59 21.57 16.18
C GLN A 54 -2.68 22.64 16.04
N GLY A 55 -3.80 22.30 15.40
CA GLY A 55 -5.00 23.14 15.29
C GLY A 55 -5.83 23.29 16.58
N LYS A 56 -5.45 22.59 17.67
CA LYS A 56 -6.05 22.62 19.02
C LYS A 56 -7.58 22.79 19.05
N ARG A 57 -8.28 21.70 18.71
CA ARG A 57 -9.68 21.38 19.08
C ARG A 57 -10.70 22.50 18.86
N ARG A 58 -10.72 23.11 17.67
CA ARG A 58 -11.96 23.75 17.22
C ARG A 58 -12.92 22.64 16.77
N ALA A 59 -14.10 22.59 17.37
CA ALA A 59 -15.16 21.69 16.90
C ALA A 59 -15.39 21.92 15.40
N GLY A 60 -15.41 20.85 14.60
CA GLY A 60 -15.56 20.91 13.15
C GLY A 60 -14.29 21.16 12.33
N TYR A 61 -13.12 21.40 12.97
CA TYR A 61 -11.86 21.57 12.22
C TYR A 61 -11.45 20.28 11.50
N GLY A 62 -11.54 19.13 12.18
CA GLY A 62 -11.21 17.84 11.58
C GLY A 62 -12.06 17.53 10.35
N GLU A 63 -13.38 17.73 10.43
CA GLU A 63 -14.28 17.54 9.28
C GLU A 63 -13.91 18.46 8.10
N THR A 64 -13.56 19.72 8.38
CA THR A 64 -13.14 20.68 7.34
C THR A 64 -11.81 20.27 6.71
N LEU A 65 -10.85 19.79 7.53
CA LEU A 65 -9.55 19.30 7.07
C LEU A 65 -9.70 18.10 6.14
N LEU A 66 -10.51 17.10 6.52
CA LEU A 66 -10.76 15.91 5.71
C LEU A 66 -11.46 16.25 4.39
N ALA A 67 -12.39 17.21 4.40
CA ALA A 67 -13.06 17.68 3.19
C ALA A 67 -12.08 18.36 2.21
N ASP A 68 -11.21 19.25 2.68
CA ASP A 68 -10.19 19.92 1.84
C ASP A 68 -9.18 18.90 1.28
N LEU A 69 -8.67 18.00 2.14
CA LEU A 69 -7.77 16.93 1.72
C LEU A 69 -8.42 16.03 0.68
N SER A 70 -9.69 15.64 0.88
CA SER A 70 -10.40 14.78 -0.07
C SER A 70 -10.53 15.42 -1.44
N GLN A 71 -10.87 16.71 -1.50
CA GLN A 71 -10.97 17.43 -2.76
C GLN A 71 -9.62 17.51 -3.49
N ARG A 72 -8.54 17.84 -2.78
CA ARG A 72 -7.21 17.98 -3.38
C ARG A 72 -6.64 16.64 -3.82
N LEU A 73 -6.63 15.66 -2.93
CA LEU A 73 -6.12 14.32 -3.23
C LEU A 73 -6.97 13.61 -4.28
N GLY A 74 -8.29 13.81 -4.27
CA GLY A 74 -9.19 13.29 -5.31
C GLY A 74 -8.91 13.86 -6.70
N ARG A 75 -8.49 15.13 -6.79
CA ARG A 75 -8.06 15.76 -8.05
C ARG A 75 -6.70 15.24 -8.52
N ASP A 76 -5.74 15.09 -7.61
CA ASP A 76 -4.36 14.78 -7.97
C ASP A 76 -4.11 13.27 -8.16
N TYR A 77 -4.78 12.44 -7.36
CA TYR A 77 -4.56 10.98 -7.30
C TYR A 77 -5.80 10.15 -7.63
N GLY A 78 -6.98 10.76 -7.71
CA GLY A 78 -8.21 10.08 -8.07
C GLY A 78 -8.87 9.30 -6.93
N ARG A 79 -9.42 8.13 -7.26
CA ARG A 79 -10.19 7.31 -6.33
C ARG A 79 -9.31 6.79 -5.19
N GLY A 80 -9.89 6.70 -3.98
CA GLY A 80 -9.20 6.18 -2.79
C GLY A 80 -9.01 7.21 -1.67
N TYR A 81 -9.24 8.49 -1.94
CA TYR A 81 -9.06 9.59 -0.98
C TYR A 81 -10.37 10.36 -0.72
N SER A 82 -11.50 9.65 -0.58
CA SER A 82 -12.74 10.24 -0.08
C SER A 82 -12.56 10.70 1.37
N ALA A 83 -13.41 11.61 1.84
CA ALA A 83 -13.43 12.01 3.25
C ALA A 83 -13.58 10.79 4.18
N ASP A 84 -14.44 9.82 3.83
CA ASP A 84 -14.62 8.57 4.58
C ASP A 84 -13.33 7.71 4.63
N ASN A 85 -12.57 7.65 3.53
CA ASN A 85 -11.31 6.91 3.53
C ASN A 85 -10.25 7.61 4.37
N LEU A 86 -10.18 8.95 4.30
CA LEU A 86 -9.25 9.73 5.12
C LEU A 86 -9.61 9.63 6.61
N GLU A 87 -10.91 9.60 6.94
CA GLU A 87 -11.39 9.29 8.28
C GLU A 87 -10.94 7.90 8.73
N ALA A 88 -11.08 6.88 7.87
CA ALA A 88 -10.61 5.53 8.17
C ALA A 88 -9.09 5.49 8.41
N PHE A 89 -8.30 6.26 7.65
CA PHE A 89 -6.86 6.38 7.87
C PHE A 89 -6.54 7.07 9.20
N ARG A 90 -7.26 8.15 9.54
CA ARG A 90 -7.18 8.83 10.84
C ARG A 90 -7.45 7.86 11.99
N GLN A 91 -8.56 7.12 11.93
CA GLN A 91 -8.89 6.11 12.95
C GLN A 91 -7.86 5.00 13.02
N PHE A 92 -7.35 4.54 11.87
CA PHE A 92 -6.32 3.51 11.83
C PHE A 92 -5.05 3.91 12.62
N TYR A 93 -4.60 5.15 12.49
CA TYR A 93 -3.49 5.64 13.29
C TYR A 93 -3.85 5.76 14.78
N LEU A 94 -5.03 6.29 15.11
CA LEU A 94 -5.48 6.44 16.50
C LEU A 94 -5.60 5.10 17.23
N GLU A 95 -6.08 4.05 16.56
CA GLU A 95 -6.22 2.70 17.11
C GLU A 95 -4.86 1.99 17.25
N TYR A 96 -3.95 2.22 16.30
CA TYR A 96 -2.65 1.53 16.26
C TYR A 96 -1.45 2.49 16.18
N PRO A 97 -1.26 3.42 17.14
CA PRO A 97 -0.25 4.49 17.05
C PRO A 97 1.20 3.99 17.12
N ARG A 98 1.42 2.71 17.41
CA ARG A 98 2.74 2.06 17.47
C ARG A 98 2.92 0.94 16.45
N LEU A 99 2.02 0.83 15.46
CA LEU A 99 2.08 -0.22 14.45
C LEU A 99 3.41 -0.19 13.68
N ILE A 100 3.85 1.02 13.33
CA ILE A 100 5.11 1.27 12.66
C ILE A 100 5.96 2.05 13.65
N SER A 101 6.88 1.35 14.31
CA SER A 101 7.86 1.96 15.20
C SER A 101 8.98 2.58 14.37
N GLU A 102 9.50 3.74 14.74
CA GLU A 102 10.66 4.43 14.12
C GLU A 102 11.96 3.58 14.10
N THR A 103 11.92 2.35 14.62
CA THR A 103 13.06 1.45 14.78
C THR A 103 13.55 0.83 13.46
N ALA A 104 12.95 1.15 12.30
CA ALA A 104 13.45 0.75 10.99
C ALA A 104 14.58 1.65 10.44
N SER A 105 15.13 2.56 11.25
CA SER A 105 16.41 3.22 10.95
C SER A 105 17.39 3.08 12.11
N ARG A 106 18.01 1.90 12.21
CA ARG A 106 19.37 1.72 12.72
C ARG A 106 20.08 0.65 11.91
#